data_AF-A0A7W4EW56-F1
#
_entry.id   AF-A0A7W4EW56-F1
#
_cell.length_a   1.000
_cell.length_b   1.000
_cell.length_c   1.000
_cell.angle_alpha   90.00
_cell.angle_beta   90.00
_cell.angle_gamma   90.00
#
_symmetry.space_group_name_H-M   'P 1'
#
loop_
_entity.id
_entity.type
_entity.pdbx_description
1 polymer ?
#
loop_
_entity_poly.entity_id
_entity_poly.type
_entity_poly.pdbx_seq_one_letter_code
_entity_poly.pdbx_strand_id
1 'polypeptide(L)'
;MEQDTPIEHVVEYLVASLAKLSKGLGIGMDSAYEYTRKYGGLAYLMEGYEIEHQFTLEDAAEHMLEVCQRNGGEIDATLPRF
;
A
#
# COMPACT_ATOMS: atom_id res chain seq x y z
N MET A 1 6.40 26.14 10.85
CA MET A 1 7.22 24.99 11.27
C MET A 1 6.44 23.79 10.83
N GLU A 2 6.82 23.19 9.70
CA GLU A 2 6.40 21.81 9.41
C GLU A 2 6.87 20.99 10.61
N GLN A 3 5.93 20.39 11.33
CA GLN A 3 6.30 19.37 12.30
C GLN A 3 6.70 18.17 11.47
N ASP A 4 7.93 17.69 11.62
CA ASP A 4 8.34 16.41 11.04
C ASP A 4 7.35 15.35 11.57
N THR A 5 6.54 14.79 10.68
CA THR A 5 5.64 13.67 11.00
C THR A 5 6.47 12.57 11.67
N PRO A 6 6.10 12.10 12.87
CA PRO A 6 6.88 11.05 13.52
C PRO A 6 6.84 9.76 12.70
N ILE A 7 7.98 9.10 12.56
CA ILE A 7 8.17 7.94 11.67
C ILE A 7 7.21 6.79 12.00
N GLU A 8 6.83 6.64 13.26
CA GLU A 8 5.87 5.64 13.73
C GLU A 8 4.50 5.80 13.07
N HIS A 9 4.03 7.03 12.84
CA HIS A 9 2.73 7.27 12.18
C HIS A 9 2.77 6.82 10.72
N VAL A 10 3.88 7.09 10.03
CA VAL A 10 4.09 6.65 8.65
C VAL A 10 4.12 5.13 8.58
N VAL A 11 4.85 4.47 9.48
CA VAL A 11 4.93 3.01 9.52
C VAL A 11 3.57 2.38 9.83
N GLU A 12 2.85 2.88 10.83
CA GLU A 12 1.51 2.39 11.20
C GLU A 12 0.53 2.52 10.03
N TYR A 13 0.55 3.67 9.34
CA TYR A 13 -0.24 3.91 8.15
C TYR A 13 0.09 2.94 7.02
N LEU A 14 1.37 2.77 6.68
CA LEU A 14 1.81 1.87 5.61
C LEU A 14 1.41 0.43 5.91
N VAL A 15 1.60 -0.03 7.15
CA VAL A 15 1.22 -1.38 7.57
C VAL A 15 -0.30 -1.57 7.50
N ALA A 16 -1.08 -0.59 7.96
CA ALA A 16 -2.54 -0.65 7.95
C ALA A 16 -3.11 -0.67 6.51
N SER A 17 -2.61 0.20 5.63
CA SER A 17 -2.99 0.25 4.21
C SER A 17 -2.61 -1.04 3.49
N LEU A 18 -1.45 -1.60 3.78
CA LEU A 18 -1.02 -2.89 3.23
C LEU A 18 -1.90 -4.04 3.72
N ALA A 19 -2.29 -4.05 5.00
CA ALA A 19 -3.22 -5.04 5.54
C ALA A 19 -4.62 -4.95 4.90
N LYS A 20 -5.10 -3.74 4.61
CA LYS A 20 -6.34 -3.54 3.84
C LYS A 20 -6.23 -4.11 2.43
N LEU A 21 -5.13 -3.84 1.74
CA LEU A 21 -4.90 -4.40 0.40
C LEU A 21 -4.84 -5.93 0.42
N SER A 22 -4.06 -6.51 1.33
CA SER A 22 -3.95 -7.96 1.53
C SER A 22 -5.33 -8.59 1.72
N LYS A 23 -6.16 -8.00 2.59
CA LYS A 23 -7.54 -8.45 2.83
C LYS A 23 -8.42 -8.30 1.60
N GLY A 24 -8.33 -7.18 0.88
CA GLY A 24 -9.12 -6.90 -0.33
C GLY A 24 -8.81 -7.86 -1.47
N LEU A 25 -7.54 -8.26 -1.63
CA LEU A 25 -7.11 -9.21 -2.65
C LEU A 25 -7.23 -10.67 -2.23
N GLY A 26 -7.41 -10.94 -0.93
CA GLY A 26 -7.43 -12.30 -0.37
C GLY A 26 -6.07 -13.00 -0.49
N ILE A 27 -4.99 -12.27 -0.27
CA ILE A 27 -3.60 -12.76 -0.36
C ILE A 27 -2.84 -12.53 0.95
N GLY A 28 -1.68 -13.16 1.10
CA GLY A 28 -0.82 -12.95 2.25
C GLY A 28 -0.25 -11.55 2.40
N MET A 29 0.03 -11.19 3.65
CA MET A 29 0.65 -9.91 4.00
C MET A 29 2.00 -9.75 3.29
N ASP A 30 2.74 -10.85 3.25
CA ASP A 30 4.02 -11.04 2.59
C ASP A 30 3.86 -10.89 1.06
N SER A 31 2.86 -11.55 0.47
CA SER A 31 2.54 -11.40 -0.97
C SER A 31 2.15 -9.96 -1.33
N ALA A 32 1.34 -9.30 -0.48
CA ALA A 32 0.95 -7.91 -0.67
C ALA A 32 2.15 -6.96 -0.55
N TYR A 33 3.04 -7.20 0.43
CA TYR A 33 4.29 -6.46 0.57
C TYR A 33 5.18 -6.60 -0.67
N GLU A 34 5.42 -7.83 -1.12
CA GLU A 34 6.27 -8.08 -2.30
C GLU A 34 5.69 -7.47 -3.56
N TYR A 35 4.38 -7.59 -3.77
CA TYR A 35 3.67 -7.00 -4.90
C TYR A 35 3.80 -5.47 -4.90
N THR A 36 3.45 -4.81 -3.79
CA THR A 36 3.48 -3.35 -3.68
C THR A 36 4.90 -2.78 -3.71
N ARG A 37 5.88 -3.50 -3.18
CA ARG A 37 7.31 -3.17 -3.30
C ARG A 37 7.78 -3.27 -4.75
N LYS A 38 7.39 -4.34 -5.46
CA LYS A 38 7.81 -4.59 -6.85
C LYS A 38 7.23 -3.56 -7.83
N TYR A 39 5.98 -3.17 -7.64
CA TYR A 39 5.26 -2.29 -8.57
C TYR A 39 5.07 -0.86 -8.05
N GLY A 40 5.79 -0.47 -7.00
CA GLY A 40 5.90 0.92 -6.56
C GLY A 40 4.73 1.47 -5.72
N GLY A 41 3.72 0.66 -5.42
CA GLY A 41 2.60 1.09 -4.58
C GLY A 41 3.02 1.49 -3.15
N LEU A 42 3.99 0.79 -2.57
CA LEU A 42 4.47 1.12 -1.21
C LEU A 42 5.26 2.44 -1.20
N ALA A 43 6.08 2.68 -2.23
CA ALA A 43 6.82 3.91 -2.38
C ALA A 43 5.88 5.11 -2.59
N TYR A 44 4.81 4.94 -3.38
CA TYR A 44 3.78 5.95 -3.58
C TYR A 44 3.15 6.42 -2.26
N LEU A 45 2.73 5.50 -1.40
CA LEU A 45 2.14 5.86 -0.10
C LEU A 45 3.16 6.52 0.86
N MET A 46 4.42 6.10 0.79
CA MET A 46 5.49 6.63 1.64
C MET A 46 5.89 8.05 1.21
N GLU A 47 6.06 8.29 -0.09
CA GLU A 47 6.41 9.61 -0.64
C GLU A 47 5.22 10.57 -0.61
N GLY A 48 3.99 10.05 -0.73
CA GLY A 48 2.74 10.80 -0.70
C GLY A 48 2.09 10.94 0.67
N TYR A 49 2.75 10.53 1.75
CA TYR A 49 2.14 10.39 3.08
C TYR A 49 1.33 11.62 3.51
N GLU A 50 1.88 12.83 3.39
CA GLU A 50 1.24 14.09 3.81
C GLU A 50 -0.16 14.34 3.19
N ILE A 51 -0.41 13.74 2.03
CA ILE A 51 -1.70 13.80 1.33
C ILE A 51 -2.51 12.53 1.61
N GLU A 52 -1.89 11.37 1.40
CA GLU A 52 -2.57 10.08 1.41
C GLU A 52 -3.12 9.68 2.79
N HIS A 53 -2.50 10.13 3.89
CA HIS A 53 -2.97 9.84 5.25
C HIS A 53 -4.27 10.55 5.62
N GLN A 54 -4.71 11.53 4.82
CA GLN A 54 -5.97 12.25 5.03
C GLN A 54 -7.19 11.46 4.50
N PHE A 55 -6.95 10.44 3.67
CA PHE A 55 -7.99 9.55 3.14
C PHE A 55 -8.22 8.36 4.06
N THR A 56 -9.23 7.56 3.75
CA THR A 56 -9.47 6.30 4.47
C THR A 56 -8.39 5.27 4.12
N LEU A 57 -8.21 4.27 4.98
CA LEU A 57 -7.27 3.17 4.69
C LEU A 57 -7.73 2.33 3.48
N GLU A 58 -9.05 2.28 3.24
CA GLU A 58 -9.63 1.68 2.04
C GLU A 58 -9.20 2.42 0.77
N ASP A 59 -9.32 3.76 0.76
CA ASP A 59 -8.89 4.59 -0.37
C ASP A 59 -7.38 4.47 -0.60
N ALA A 60 -6.58 4.54 0.47
CA ALA A 60 -5.13 4.38 0.40
C ALA A 60 -4.72 3.02 -0.21
N ALA A 61 -5.43 1.94 0.16
CA ALA A 61 -5.20 0.62 -0.41
C ALA A 61 -5.58 0.55 -1.90
N GLU A 62 -6.66 1.22 -2.30
CA GLU A 62 -7.07 1.33 -3.70
C GLU A 62 -6.07 2.14 -4.52
N HIS A 63 -5.66 3.33 -4.07
CA HIS A 63 -4.64 4.15 -4.74
C HIS A 63 -3.31 3.39 -4.90
N MET A 64 -2.87 2.72 -3.85
CA MET A 64 -1.69 1.85 -3.89
C MET A 64 -1.82 0.75 -4.93
N LEU A 65 -3.00 0.14 -5.06
CA LEU A 65 -3.28 -0.88 -6.07
C LEU A 65 -3.29 -0.31 -7.49
N GLU A 66 -3.93 0.84 -7.70
CA GLU A 66 -3.95 1.52 -9.00
C GLU A 66 -2.55 1.83 -9.50
N VAL A 67 -1.67 2.33 -8.61
CA VAL A 67 -0.26 2.59 -8.94
C VAL A 67 0.44 1.29 -9.33
N CYS A 68 0.23 0.21 -8.58
CA CYS A 68 0.81 -1.09 -8.92
C CYS A 68 0.37 -1.56 -10.30
N GLN A 69 -0.92 -1.48 -10.60
CA GLN A 69 -1.49 -1.88 -11.89
C GLN A 69 -0.96 -1.03 -13.06
N ARG A 70 -0.87 0.30 -12.87
CA ARG A 70 -0.27 1.21 -13.87
C ARG A 70 1.19 0.88 -14.16
N ASN A 71 1.91 0.32 -13.18
CA ASN A 71 3.29 -0.11 -13.29
C ASN A 71 3.44 -1.58 -13.76
N GLY A 72 2.38 -2.22 -14.25
CA GLY A 72 2.40 -3.59 -14.77
C GLY A 72 2.19 -4.68 -13.71
N GLY A 73 1.66 -4.32 -12.55
CA GLY A 73 1.24 -5.24 -11.50
C GLY A 73 -0.11 -5.87 -11.82
N GLU A 74 -0.12 -6.95 -12.59
CA GLU A 74 -1.34 -7.71 -12.84
C GLU A 74 -1.80 -8.45 -11.58
N ILE A 75 -3.12 -8.48 -11.35
CA ILE A 75 -3.74 -9.29 -10.30
C ILE A 75 -4.22 -10.57 -10.97
N ASP A 76 -3.38 -11.59 -10.97
CA ASP A 76 -3.70 -12.88 -11.58
C ASP A 76 -3.54 -14.03 -10.57
N ALA A 77 -3.64 -15.26 -11.08
CA ALA A 77 -3.51 -16.48 -10.28
C ALA A 77 -2.08 -16.72 -9.74
N THR A 78 -1.08 -15.93 -10.14
CA THR A 78 0.31 -16.09 -9.71
C THR A 78 0.62 -15.40 -8.39
N LEU A 79 -0.26 -14.52 -7.90
CA LEU A 79 -0.18 -14.00 -6.53
C LEU A 79 -0.48 -15.14 -5.54
N PRO A 80 0.47 -15.49 -4.65
CA PRO A 80 0.25 -16.58 -3.70
C PRO A 80 -0.96 -16.28 -2.83
N ARG A 81 -2.02 -17.07 -3.03
CA ARG A 81 -3.20 -17.14 -2.18
C ARG A 81 -2.95 -18.20 -1.10
N PHE A 82 -3.50 -17.98 0.09
CA PHE A 82 -3.46 -18.95 1.16
C PHE A 82 -4.23 -20.23 0.81
#